data_AF-A0A7S0Q5H0-F1
#
_entry.id   AF-A0A7S0Q5H0-F1
#
_cell.length_a   1.000
_cell.length_b   1.000
_cell.length_c   1.000
_cell.angle_alpha   90.00
_cell.angle_beta   90.00
_cell.angle_gamma   90.00
#
_symmetry.space_group_name_H-M   'P 1'
#
loop_
_entity.id
_entity.type
_entity.pdbx_description
1 polymer ?
#
loop_
_entity_poly.entity_id
_entity_poly.type
_entity_poly.pdbx_seq_one_letter_code
_entity_poly.pdbx_strand_id
1 'polypeptide(L)'
;LWYGRDHLGRRSLLRASAESSNGYGSTLALCSIGAPLVGKQLGVWEELRADGIGSVTIGADGSAFHEWHLRAQCRPRAPATGVYADADLLESRRRAAADELRAALSAAVHSRVCELPPTNDPHTQSDLPQARVGVLFSGGIDSMVLAALAHDHLQQGEPIDLINVAFGPHAAQAPDRLTGLNGLHELRMLHPLRPWRFVQVDVSLSELRQRRSHLKALLAPACTVMDFNIGAALWFGARARGRLVLTSGQVESSVCRYADSQHGSTPRRPRTPSAARGPSTPERLR
;
A
#
# COMPACT_ATOMS: atom_id res chain seq x y z
N LEU A 1 28.25 12.24 13.77
CA LEU A 1 26.79 12.18 13.49
C LEU A 1 26.41 10.74 13.24
N TRP A 2 25.28 10.27 13.78
CA TRP A 2 24.73 8.95 13.47
C TRP A 2 23.33 9.12 12.87
N TYR A 3 22.99 8.31 11.87
CA TYR A 3 21.68 8.29 11.22
C TYR A 3 21.33 6.86 10.83
N GLY A 4 20.07 6.55 10.57
CA GLY A 4 19.71 5.17 10.24
C GLY A 4 18.32 5.07 9.63
N ARG A 5 18.10 3.97 8.91
CA ARG A 5 16.83 3.65 8.27
C ARG A 5 16.32 2.32 8.82
N ASP A 6 15.02 2.25 9.10
CA ASP A 6 14.41 1.08 9.71
C ASP A 6 14.51 -0.17 8.82
N HIS A 7 14.28 -1.34 9.43
CA HIS A 7 14.48 -2.64 8.80
C HIS A 7 13.73 -2.82 7.47
N LEU A 8 12.54 -2.22 7.35
CA LEU A 8 11.68 -2.34 6.18
C LEU A 8 11.66 -1.06 5.34
N GLY A 9 12.43 -0.04 5.71
CA GLY A 9 12.44 1.25 5.02
C GLY A 9 11.09 1.96 5.00
N ARG A 10 10.27 1.76 6.05
CA ARG A 10 8.91 2.34 6.17
C ARG A 10 8.91 3.86 6.13
N ARG A 11 9.99 4.48 6.57
CA ARG A 11 10.23 5.92 6.40
C ARG A 11 11.36 6.12 5.40
N SER A 12 11.15 7.04 4.47
CA SER A 12 12.17 7.45 3.51
C SER A 12 13.31 8.15 4.22
N LEU A 13 14.53 7.81 3.80
CA LEU A 13 15.74 8.49 4.20
C LEU A 13 16.67 8.58 2.99
N LEU A 14 16.75 9.79 2.45
CA LEU A 14 17.57 10.13 1.30
C LEU A 14 18.90 10.72 1.75
N ARG A 15 19.92 10.45 0.96
CA ARG A 15 21.25 11.04 1.06
C ARG A 15 21.57 11.78 -0.23
N ALA A 16 22.20 12.94 -0.12
CA ALA A 16 22.91 13.57 -1.23
C ALA A 16 24.26 14.04 -0.73
N SER A 17 25.29 13.91 -1.56
CA SER A 17 26.62 14.41 -1.28
C SER A 17 27.16 15.21 -2.46
N ALA A 18 27.85 16.31 -2.17
CA ALA A 18 28.53 17.14 -3.17
C ALA A 18 29.88 17.59 -2.66
N GLU A 19 30.86 17.72 -3.55
CA GLU A 19 32.12 18.40 -3.28
C GLU A 19 32.01 19.86 -3.72
N SER A 20 32.65 20.76 -2.97
CA SER A 20 32.69 22.17 -3.29
C SER A 20 33.52 22.41 -4.55
N SER A 21 33.06 23.30 -5.42
CA SER A 21 33.72 23.61 -6.70
C SER A 21 35.12 24.24 -6.54
N ASN A 22 35.43 24.80 -5.37
CA ASN A 22 36.74 25.33 -5.02
C ASN A 22 37.70 24.27 -4.42
N GLY A 23 37.27 23.00 -4.33
CA GLY A 23 38.05 21.91 -3.74
C GLY A 23 38.15 21.94 -2.20
N TYR A 24 37.59 22.95 -1.55
CA TYR A 24 37.59 23.11 -0.09
C TYR A 24 36.18 22.88 0.46
N GLY A 25 35.93 21.64 0.88
CA GLY A 25 34.73 21.25 1.62
C GLY A 25 33.80 20.31 0.86
N SER A 26 33.10 19.47 1.61
CA SER A 26 32.04 18.58 1.11
C SER A 26 30.73 18.87 1.84
N THR A 27 29.62 18.62 1.17
CA THR A 27 28.27 18.71 1.74
C THR A 27 27.67 17.32 1.79
N LEU A 28 27.18 16.92 2.96
CA LEU A 28 26.26 15.79 3.13
C LEU A 28 24.88 16.34 3.51
N ALA A 29 23.85 15.92 2.78
CA ALA A 29 22.47 16.22 3.12
C ALA A 29 21.70 14.92 3.39
N LEU A 30 20.88 14.93 4.44
CA LEU A 30 19.98 13.84 4.82
C LEU A 30 18.57 14.39 4.92
N CYS A 31 17.62 13.82 4.17
CA CYS A 31 16.24 14.31 4.12
C CYS A 31 15.26 13.14 3.93
N SER A 32 14.01 13.28 4.37
CA SER A 32 12.96 12.30 4.05
C SER A 32 12.39 12.45 2.64
N ILE A 33 12.56 13.62 2.02
CA ILE A 33 12.08 13.97 0.69
C ILE A 33 13.18 14.75 -0.02
N GLY A 34 13.42 14.47 -1.31
CA GLY A 34 14.51 15.05 -2.09
C GLY A 34 14.22 16.50 -2.48
N ALA A 35 14.20 17.39 -1.49
CA ALA A 35 13.92 18.80 -1.70
C ALA A 35 15.16 19.51 -2.25
N PRO A 36 15.01 20.42 -3.23
CA PRO A 36 16.10 21.30 -3.63
C PRO A 36 16.46 22.23 -2.47
N LEU A 37 17.74 22.31 -2.11
CA LEU A 37 18.24 23.30 -1.14
C LEU A 37 18.65 24.57 -1.89
N VAL A 38 17.96 25.68 -1.62
CA VAL A 38 18.22 26.98 -2.24
C VAL A 38 19.67 27.39 -1.99
N GLY A 39 20.40 27.77 -3.04
CA GLY A 39 21.77 28.25 -2.95
C GLY A 39 22.84 27.16 -2.71
N LYS A 40 22.47 25.88 -2.69
CA LYS A 40 23.43 24.76 -2.59
C LYS A 40 23.32 23.85 -3.80
N GLN A 41 24.46 23.58 -4.45
CA GLN A 41 24.57 22.45 -5.36
C GLN A 41 24.69 21.18 -4.53
N LEU A 42 23.59 20.43 -4.45
CA LEU A 42 23.61 19.06 -3.93
C LEU A 42 23.88 18.09 -5.07
N GLY A 43 24.51 16.96 -4.74
CA GLY A 43 24.59 15.83 -5.66
C GLY A 43 23.23 15.19 -5.88
N VAL A 44 23.24 14.08 -6.60
CA VAL A 44 22.03 13.30 -6.87
C VAL A 44 21.51 12.70 -5.55
N TRP A 45 20.22 12.88 -5.28
CA TRP A 45 19.56 12.22 -4.16
C TRP A 45 19.46 10.72 -4.40
N GLU A 46 19.93 9.93 -3.44
CA GLU A 46 19.77 8.48 -3.41
C GLU A 46 18.98 8.07 -2.16
N GLU A 47 18.15 7.04 -2.30
CA GLU A 47 17.45 6.45 -1.17
C GLU A 47 18.40 5.48 -0.46
N LEU A 48 18.65 5.71 0.84
CA LEU A 48 19.50 4.82 1.62
C LEU A 48 18.85 3.46 1.78
N ARG A 49 19.64 2.39 1.71
CA ARG A 49 19.11 1.04 1.91
C ARG A 49 18.44 0.92 3.28
N ALA A 50 17.34 0.17 3.34
CA ALA A 50 16.75 -0.20 4.62
C ALA A 50 17.73 -1.03 5.48
N ASP A 51 17.43 -1.13 6.76
CA ASP A 51 18.17 -1.97 7.71
C ASP A 51 19.64 -1.56 7.89
N GLY A 52 19.89 -0.27 8.07
CA GLY A 52 21.25 0.23 8.23
C GLY A 52 21.38 1.45 9.10
N ILE A 53 22.59 1.65 9.60
CA ILE A 53 23.01 2.78 10.40
C ILE A 53 24.25 3.38 9.74
N GLY A 54 24.23 4.67 9.51
CA GLY A 54 25.36 5.45 9.02
C GLY A 54 26.01 6.27 10.12
N SER A 55 27.32 6.45 9.98
CA SER A 55 28.13 7.35 10.80
C SER A 55 28.87 8.35 9.95
N VAL A 56 29.01 9.56 10.49
CA VAL A 56 29.95 10.58 10.00
C VAL A 56 30.96 10.86 11.10
N THR A 57 32.22 10.64 10.79
CA THR A 57 33.38 10.93 11.63
C THR A 57 34.20 12.04 10.99
N ILE A 58 34.56 13.05 11.78
CA ILE A 58 35.38 14.17 11.30
C ILE A 58 36.82 13.94 11.81
N GLY A 59 37.77 13.84 10.88
CA GLY A 59 39.19 13.74 11.17
C GLY A 59 39.76 15.05 11.72
N ALA A 60 40.90 14.96 12.42
CA ALA A 60 41.59 16.14 12.96
C ALA A 60 42.11 17.09 11.86
N ASP A 61 42.28 16.59 10.65
CA ASP A 61 42.62 17.33 9.42
C ASP A 61 41.41 18.01 8.75
N GLY A 62 40.22 17.88 9.35
CA GLY A 62 38.96 18.40 8.79
C GLY A 62 38.33 17.51 7.72
N SER A 63 38.91 16.34 7.44
CA SER A 63 38.29 15.34 6.55
C SER A 63 37.02 14.75 7.17
N ALA A 64 36.06 14.34 6.33
CA ALA A 64 34.85 13.67 6.78
C ALA A 64 34.78 12.26 6.20
N PHE A 65 34.64 11.27 7.08
CA PHE A 65 34.48 9.87 6.73
C PHE A 65 33.04 9.44 6.94
N HIS A 66 32.47 8.82 5.92
CA HIS A 66 31.08 8.35 5.90
C HIS A 66 31.07 6.84 5.78
N GLU A 67 30.41 6.18 6.72
CA GLU A 67 30.25 4.73 6.69
C GLU A 67 28.77 4.38 6.79
N TRP A 68 28.35 3.36 6.03
CA TRP A 68 27.00 2.82 6.09
C TRP A 68 27.08 1.34 6.46
N HIS A 69 26.70 1.03 7.69
CA HIS A 69 26.70 -0.33 8.21
C HIS A 69 25.32 -0.95 8.05
N LEU A 70 25.25 -2.00 7.23
CA LEU A 70 24.06 -2.85 7.17
C LEU A 70 24.01 -3.74 8.40
N ARG A 71 22.82 -3.87 8.99
CA ARG A 71 22.61 -4.88 10.03
C ARG A 71 22.50 -6.26 9.38
N ALA A 72 22.97 -7.28 10.08
CA ALA A 72 22.79 -8.65 9.65
C ALA A 72 21.29 -8.95 9.61
N GLN A 73 20.78 -9.29 8.42
CA GLN A 73 19.37 -9.61 8.26
C GLN A 73 19.03 -10.85 9.07
N CYS A 74 18.10 -10.72 10.02
CA CYS A 74 17.39 -11.87 10.56
C CYS A 74 16.50 -12.42 9.45
N ARG A 75 17.03 -13.33 8.63
CA ARG A 75 16.19 -14.07 7.68
C ARG A 75 15.19 -14.88 8.50
N PRO A 76 13.87 -14.77 8.23
CA PRO A 76 12.91 -15.69 8.82
C PRO A 76 13.39 -17.10 8.49
N ARG A 77 13.57 -17.92 9.52
CA ARG A 77 13.97 -19.31 9.33
C ARG A 77 12.81 -20.00 8.63
N ALA A 78 12.97 -20.33 7.34
CA ALA A 78 11.98 -21.13 6.66
C ALA A 78 11.81 -22.44 7.46
N PRO A 79 10.57 -22.81 7.85
CA PRO A 79 10.38 -24.09 8.50
C PRO A 79 10.90 -25.17 7.57
N ALA A 80 11.69 -26.10 8.11
CA ALA A 80 12.15 -27.24 7.35
C ALA A 80 10.92 -27.97 6.81
N THR A 81 10.73 -27.94 5.49
CA THR A 81 9.67 -28.70 4.82
C THR A 81 10.04 -30.17 4.90
N GLY A 82 9.71 -30.79 6.04
CA GLY A 82 9.71 -32.24 6.19
C GLY A 82 8.64 -32.82 5.26
N VAL A 83 9.08 -33.63 4.31
CA VAL A 83 8.25 -34.36 3.36
C VAL A 83 7.45 -35.41 4.14
N TYR A 84 6.15 -35.54 3.80
CA TYR A 84 5.12 -36.39 4.43
C TYR A 84 4.55 -35.86 5.76
N ALA A 85 3.76 -34.78 5.69
CA ALA A 85 2.84 -34.44 6.77
C ALA A 85 1.47 -35.05 6.49
N ASP A 86 0.92 -35.75 7.48
CA ASP A 86 -0.49 -36.13 7.57
C ASP A 86 -1.39 -34.90 7.29
N ALA A 87 -2.48 -35.08 6.54
CA ALA A 87 -3.37 -34.00 6.12
C ALA A 87 -3.98 -33.27 7.32
N ASP A 88 -4.32 -34.01 8.38
CA ASP A 88 -4.90 -33.43 9.61
C ASP A 88 -3.87 -32.62 10.40
N LEU A 89 -2.61 -33.09 10.41
CA LEU A 89 -1.49 -32.36 11.01
C LEU A 89 -1.19 -31.08 10.23
N LEU A 90 -1.25 -31.12 8.90
CA LEU A 90 -1.04 -29.96 8.05
C LEU A 90 -2.14 -28.91 8.26
N GLU A 91 -3.40 -29.32 8.34
CA GLU A 91 -4.52 -28.41 8.59
C GLU A 91 -4.43 -27.78 9.98
N SER A 92 -4.09 -28.58 11.00
CA SER A 92 -3.85 -28.08 12.35
C SER A 92 -2.72 -27.05 12.39
N ARG A 93 -1.62 -27.30 11.66
CA ARG A 93 -0.51 -26.34 11.53
C ARG A 93 -0.92 -25.06 10.82
N ARG A 94 -1.73 -25.16 9.76
CA ARG A 94 -2.24 -23.98 9.04
C ARG A 94 -3.13 -23.12 9.93
N ARG A 95 -4.02 -23.75 10.71
CA ARG A 95 -4.87 -23.04 11.67
C ARG A 95 -4.05 -22.33 12.74
N ALA A 96 -3.08 -23.03 13.35
CA ALA A 96 -2.17 -22.42 14.31
C ALA A 96 -1.39 -21.23 13.72
N ALA A 97 -0.84 -21.39 12.52
CA ALA A 97 -0.14 -20.31 11.83
C ALA A 97 -1.06 -19.11 11.50
N ALA A 98 -2.33 -19.37 11.13
CA ALA A 98 -3.32 -18.34 10.88
C ALA A 98 -3.69 -17.58 12.17
N ASP A 99 -3.86 -18.29 13.29
CA ASP A 99 -4.14 -17.70 14.59
C ASP A 99 -2.96 -16.84 15.08
N GLU A 100 -1.73 -17.33 14.93
CA GLU A 100 -0.51 -16.59 15.25
C GLU A 100 -0.37 -15.34 14.37
N LEU A 101 -0.63 -15.46 13.06
CA LEU A 101 -0.61 -14.33 12.14
C LEU A 101 -1.68 -13.29 12.52
N ARG A 102 -2.91 -13.73 12.83
CA ARG A 102 -3.99 -12.84 13.27
C ARG A 102 -3.60 -12.13 14.56
N ALA A 103 -3.02 -12.83 15.54
CA ALA A 103 -2.57 -12.23 16.80
C ALA A 103 -1.48 -11.17 16.56
N ALA A 104 -0.48 -11.49 15.72
CA ALA A 104 0.58 -10.55 15.38
C ALA A 104 0.06 -9.30 14.65
N LEU A 105 -0.85 -9.47 13.68
CA LEU A 105 -1.50 -8.36 12.97
C LEU A 105 -2.37 -7.53 13.92
N SER A 106 -3.13 -8.19 14.80
CA SER A 106 -3.98 -7.53 15.79
C SER A 106 -3.16 -6.65 16.74
N ALA A 107 -2.05 -7.15 17.28
CA ALA A 107 -1.14 -6.37 18.11
C ALA A 107 -0.50 -5.18 17.34
N ALA A 108 -0.14 -5.40 16.06
CA ALA A 108 0.40 -4.34 15.22
C ALA A 108 -0.64 -3.24 14.92
N VAL A 109 -1.91 -3.59 14.73
CA VAL A 109 -3.01 -2.63 14.55
C VAL A 109 -3.31 -1.91 15.86
N HIS A 110 -3.45 -2.64 16.97
CA HIS A 110 -3.68 -2.08 18.32
C HIS A 110 -2.69 -0.95 18.63
N SER A 111 -1.39 -1.19 18.51
CA SER A 111 -0.35 -0.17 18.76
C SER A 111 -0.51 1.09 17.90
N ARG A 112 -1.08 1.00 16.70
CA ARG A 112 -1.26 2.14 15.79
C ARG A 112 -2.55 2.91 16.00
N VAL A 113 -3.59 2.27 16.52
CA VAL A 113 -4.91 2.89 16.69
C VAL A 113 -5.16 3.38 18.11
N CYS A 114 -4.59 2.72 19.12
CA CYS A 114 -4.78 3.12 20.52
C CYS A 114 -3.89 4.28 20.95
N GLU A 115 -2.73 4.46 20.31
CA GLU A 115 -1.79 5.57 20.60
C GLU A 115 -2.19 6.89 19.92
N LEU A 116 -3.32 6.93 19.21
CA LEU A 116 -3.77 8.13 18.52
C LEU A 116 -4.28 9.19 19.50
N PRO A 117 -3.87 10.46 19.33
CA PRO A 117 -4.33 11.54 20.19
C PRO A 117 -5.86 11.71 20.09
N PRO A 118 -6.54 12.14 21.17
CA PRO A 118 -7.96 12.45 21.12
C PRO A 118 -8.27 13.53 20.08
N THR A 119 -9.35 13.36 19.33
CA THR A 119 -9.89 14.39 18.42
C THR A 119 -10.66 15.43 19.20
N ASN A 120 -9.93 16.36 19.83
CA ASN A 120 -10.49 17.59 20.37
C ASN A 120 -9.92 18.75 19.55
N ASP A 121 -10.31 18.87 18.28
CA ASP A 121 -10.05 20.10 17.53
C ASP A 121 -11.22 21.08 17.74
N PRO A 122 -11.07 22.11 18.59
CA PRO A 122 -12.13 23.08 18.87
C PRO A 122 -12.52 23.91 17.62
N HIS A 123 -11.76 23.83 16.52
CA HIS A 123 -12.05 24.56 15.28
C HIS A 123 -12.92 23.76 14.29
N THR A 124 -13.23 22.49 14.56
CA THR A 124 -14.05 21.68 13.67
C THR A 124 -15.53 21.82 14.05
N GLN A 125 -16.21 22.81 13.46
CA GLN A 125 -17.68 22.92 13.52
C GLN A 125 -18.32 21.88 12.59
N SER A 126 -18.32 20.61 13.01
CA SER A 126 -19.14 19.58 12.37
C SER A 126 -20.03 18.89 13.40
N ASP A 127 -21.31 18.76 13.08
CA ASP A 127 -22.27 18.03 13.92
C ASP A 127 -21.99 16.52 14.00
N LEU A 128 -21.09 15.99 13.14
CA LEU A 128 -20.71 14.59 13.14
C LEU A 128 -19.44 14.35 13.97
N PRO A 129 -19.37 13.26 14.76
CA PRO A 129 -18.16 12.91 15.48
C PRO A 129 -17.00 12.64 14.50
N GLN A 130 -15.82 13.18 14.81
CA GLN A 130 -14.61 12.96 14.01
C GLN A 130 -14.11 11.52 14.19
N ALA A 131 -13.71 10.86 13.09
CA ALA A 131 -13.01 9.58 13.19
C ALA A 131 -11.54 9.86 13.50
N ARG A 132 -10.97 9.14 14.47
CA ARG A 132 -9.51 9.18 14.69
C ARG A 132 -8.76 8.30 13.70
N VAL A 133 -9.43 7.26 13.20
CA VAL A 133 -8.84 6.27 12.29
C VAL A 133 -9.47 6.34 10.91
N GLY A 134 -8.61 6.52 9.91
CA GLY A 134 -8.91 6.28 8.52
C GLY A 134 -8.12 5.09 7.97
N VAL A 135 -8.77 4.23 7.20
CA VAL A 135 -8.16 3.10 6.49
C VAL A 135 -8.22 3.39 5.00
N LEU A 136 -7.07 3.38 4.32
CA LEU A 136 -7.05 3.36 2.85
C LEU A 136 -7.61 2.02 2.40
N PHE A 137 -8.78 2.05 1.78
CA PHE A 137 -9.67 0.90 1.70
C PHE A 137 -10.05 0.60 0.26
N SER A 138 -9.44 -0.42 -0.32
CA SER A 138 -9.71 -0.88 -1.69
C SER A 138 -10.79 -1.98 -1.75
N GLY A 139 -11.24 -2.45 -0.58
CA GLY A 139 -12.07 -3.64 -0.44
C GLY A 139 -11.31 -4.96 -0.60
N GLY A 140 -9.99 -4.90 -0.82
CA GLY A 140 -9.18 -6.11 -0.85
C GLY A 140 -8.90 -6.66 0.55
N ILE A 141 -8.52 -7.95 0.61
CA ILE A 141 -8.34 -8.69 1.87
C ILE A 141 -7.45 -7.95 2.87
N ASP A 142 -6.36 -7.33 2.43
CA ASP A 142 -5.45 -6.58 3.31
C ASP A 142 -6.18 -5.42 4.02
N SER A 143 -6.88 -4.59 3.25
CA SER A 143 -7.63 -3.45 3.80
C SER A 143 -8.86 -3.87 4.60
N MET A 144 -9.48 -5.00 4.24
CA MET A 144 -10.59 -5.60 5.00
C MET A 144 -10.13 -6.08 6.36
N VAL A 145 -9.02 -6.82 6.41
CA VAL A 145 -8.43 -7.31 7.68
C VAL A 145 -8.00 -6.13 8.54
N LEU A 146 -7.36 -5.10 7.97
CA LEU A 146 -6.98 -3.91 8.73
C LEU A 146 -8.20 -3.16 9.30
N ALA A 147 -9.28 -3.02 8.52
CA ALA A 147 -10.50 -2.39 8.98
C ALA A 147 -11.18 -3.20 10.11
N ALA A 148 -11.30 -4.52 9.94
CA ALA A 148 -11.87 -5.41 10.95
C ALA A 148 -11.04 -5.41 12.25
N LEU A 149 -9.71 -5.53 12.16
CA LEU A 149 -8.84 -5.46 13.34
C LEU A 149 -8.88 -4.07 13.99
N ALA A 150 -9.02 -2.99 13.23
CA ALA A 150 -9.17 -1.66 13.80
C ALA A 150 -10.48 -1.52 14.61
N HIS A 151 -11.56 -2.17 14.17
CA HIS A 151 -12.80 -2.23 14.93
C HIS A 151 -12.62 -2.83 16.33
N ASP A 152 -11.84 -3.91 16.46
CA ASP A 152 -11.65 -4.65 17.71
C ASP A 152 -10.95 -3.81 18.80
N HIS A 153 -10.13 -2.83 18.40
CA HIS A 153 -9.28 -2.05 19.30
C HIS A 153 -9.78 -0.63 19.57
N LEU A 154 -10.79 -0.18 18.83
CA LEU A 154 -11.39 1.15 19.00
C LEU A 154 -12.63 1.08 19.88
N GLN A 155 -12.89 2.15 20.64
CA GLN A 155 -14.09 2.25 21.48
C GLN A 155 -15.36 2.08 20.63
N GLN A 156 -16.36 1.42 21.21
CA GLN A 156 -17.64 1.20 20.53
C GLN A 156 -18.30 2.54 20.18
N GLY A 157 -18.86 2.65 18.98
CA GLY A 157 -19.48 3.88 18.48
C GLY A 157 -18.51 4.88 17.85
N GLU A 158 -17.19 4.73 18.00
CA GLU A 158 -16.23 5.58 17.30
C GLU A 158 -16.28 5.32 15.78
N PRO A 159 -16.43 6.32 14.91
CA PRO A 159 -16.46 6.08 13.47
C PRO A 159 -15.11 5.61 12.92
N ILE A 160 -15.13 4.80 11.86
CA ILE A 160 -13.94 4.45 11.07
C ILE A 160 -14.17 4.92 9.62
N ASP A 161 -13.23 5.73 9.12
CA ASP A 161 -13.27 6.20 7.74
C ASP A 161 -12.61 5.20 6.79
N LEU A 162 -13.39 4.64 5.87
CA LEU A 162 -12.92 3.80 4.79
C LEU A 162 -12.68 4.67 3.55
N ILE A 163 -11.43 5.03 3.29
CA ILE A 163 -11.05 5.99 2.26
C ILE A 163 -10.70 5.24 0.98
N ASN A 164 -11.56 5.36 -0.03
CA ASN A 164 -11.39 4.67 -1.31
C ASN A 164 -11.15 5.68 -2.44
N VAL A 165 -10.00 5.54 -3.10
CA VAL A 165 -9.52 6.44 -4.15
C VAL A 165 -9.77 5.83 -5.53
N ALA A 166 -10.32 6.60 -6.44
CA ALA A 166 -10.52 6.21 -7.82
C ALA A 166 -10.18 7.37 -8.77
N PHE A 167 -9.68 7.04 -9.97
CA PHE A 167 -9.19 8.03 -10.93
C PHE A 167 -10.04 8.01 -12.21
N GLY A 168 -10.25 9.20 -12.77
CA GLY A 168 -10.87 9.36 -14.09
C GLY A 168 -12.40 9.44 -14.09
N PRO A 169 -13.02 9.50 -15.29
CA PRO A 169 -14.44 9.80 -15.44
C PRO A 169 -15.37 8.67 -14.98
N HIS A 170 -14.88 7.43 -14.95
CA HIS A 170 -15.64 6.24 -14.54
C HIS A 170 -15.25 5.77 -13.13
N ALA A 171 -14.90 6.69 -12.24
CA ALA A 171 -14.45 6.38 -10.88
C ALA A 171 -15.45 5.50 -10.08
N ALA A 172 -16.74 5.68 -10.32
CA ALA A 172 -17.80 4.85 -9.74
C ALA A 172 -17.73 3.37 -10.15
N GLN A 173 -17.18 3.08 -11.32
CA GLN A 173 -17.05 1.73 -11.90
C GLN A 173 -15.64 1.15 -11.69
N ALA A 174 -14.75 1.87 -10.99
CA ALA A 174 -13.40 1.37 -10.73
C ALA A 174 -13.49 0.05 -9.95
N PRO A 175 -12.69 -0.99 -10.28
CA PRO A 175 -12.80 -2.28 -9.61
C PRO A 175 -12.61 -2.20 -8.09
N ASP A 176 -11.70 -1.35 -7.63
CA ASP A 176 -11.46 -1.04 -6.20
C ASP A 176 -12.65 -0.31 -5.56
N ARG A 177 -13.40 0.49 -6.32
CA ARG A 177 -14.60 1.16 -5.83
C ARG A 177 -15.71 0.15 -5.56
N LEU A 178 -15.96 -0.73 -6.52
CA LEU A 178 -17.00 -1.76 -6.43
C LEU A 178 -16.68 -2.77 -5.32
N THR A 179 -15.44 -3.25 -5.30
CA THR A 179 -14.96 -4.17 -4.25
C THR A 179 -15.02 -3.49 -2.87
N GLY A 180 -14.64 -2.21 -2.77
CA GLY A 180 -14.76 -1.44 -1.53
C GLY A 180 -16.21 -1.29 -1.05
N LEU A 181 -17.19 -1.10 -1.94
CA LEU A 181 -18.59 -1.04 -1.54
C LEU A 181 -19.11 -2.37 -0.99
N ASN A 182 -18.67 -3.50 -1.57
CA ASN A 182 -18.97 -4.83 -1.03
C ASN A 182 -18.32 -5.06 0.33
N GLY A 183 -17.03 -4.71 0.48
CA GLY A 183 -16.34 -4.78 1.76
C GLY A 183 -17.01 -3.92 2.85
N LEU A 184 -17.50 -2.73 2.50
CA LEU A 184 -18.30 -1.90 3.41
C LEU A 184 -19.58 -2.62 3.86
N HIS A 185 -20.28 -3.27 2.94
CA HIS A 185 -21.50 -4.03 3.26
C HIS A 185 -21.19 -5.17 4.24
N GLU A 186 -20.14 -5.95 3.98
CA GLU A 186 -19.70 -7.04 4.86
C GLU A 186 -19.32 -6.53 6.26
N LEU A 187 -18.54 -5.46 6.35
CA LEU A 187 -18.15 -4.86 7.64
C LEU A 187 -19.37 -4.36 8.44
N ARG A 188 -20.38 -3.79 7.78
CA ARG A 188 -21.63 -3.37 8.42
C ARG A 188 -22.47 -4.56 8.90
N MET A 189 -22.46 -5.67 8.17
CA MET A 189 -23.15 -6.89 8.59
C MET A 189 -22.49 -7.54 9.81
N LEU A 190 -21.15 -7.59 9.83
CA LEU A 190 -20.39 -8.17 10.94
C LEU A 190 -20.39 -7.27 12.19
N HIS A 191 -20.33 -5.95 11.99
CA HIS A 191 -20.19 -4.97 13.07
C HIS A 191 -21.21 -3.82 12.91
N PRO A 192 -22.51 -4.07 13.13
CA PRO A 192 -23.59 -3.12 12.83
C PRO A 192 -23.58 -1.86 13.71
N LEU A 193 -23.00 -1.94 14.91
CA LEU A 193 -22.91 -0.82 15.85
C LEU A 193 -21.73 0.12 15.57
N ARG A 194 -20.86 -0.21 14.61
CA ARG A 194 -19.73 0.63 14.22
C ARG A 194 -20.15 1.58 13.11
N PRO A 195 -19.96 2.91 13.27
CA PRO A 195 -20.20 3.85 12.18
C PRO A 195 -19.10 3.72 11.10
N TRP A 196 -19.32 2.83 10.13
CA TRP A 196 -18.46 2.70 8.95
C TRP A 196 -18.78 3.79 7.93
N ARG A 197 -17.82 4.69 7.68
CA ARG A 197 -17.98 5.84 6.79
C ARG A 197 -17.12 5.66 5.54
N PHE A 198 -17.76 5.38 4.42
CA PHE A 198 -17.03 5.17 3.16
C PHE A 198 -16.86 6.49 2.41
N VAL A 199 -15.61 6.96 2.32
CA VAL A 199 -15.25 8.23 1.70
C VAL A 199 -14.76 7.99 0.29
N GLN A 200 -15.53 8.46 -0.69
CA GLN A 200 -15.21 8.36 -2.11
C GLN A 200 -14.33 9.52 -2.56
N VAL A 201 -13.02 9.26 -2.68
CA VAL A 201 -12.05 10.21 -3.23
C VAL A 201 -11.96 9.98 -4.74
N ASP A 202 -12.74 10.74 -5.51
CA ASP A 202 -12.72 10.68 -6.96
C ASP A 202 -11.79 11.77 -7.51
N VAL A 203 -10.75 11.36 -8.23
CA VAL A 203 -9.71 12.25 -8.75
C VAL A 203 -9.84 12.38 -10.25
N SER A 204 -10.12 13.59 -10.73
CA SER A 204 -10.17 13.88 -12.16
C SER A 204 -8.78 13.77 -12.81
N LEU A 205 -8.74 13.42 -14.10
CA LEU A 205 -7.47 13.37 -14.83
C LEU A 205 -6.79 14.75 -14.93
N SER A 206 -7.57 15.84 -14.93
CA SER A 206 -7.04 17.21 -14.90
C SER A 206 -6.37 17.52 -13.56
N GLU A 207 -7.00 17.18 -12.43
CA GLU A 207 -6.41 17.34 -11.09
C GLU A 207 -5.12 16.53 -10.95
N LEU A 208 -5.13 15.26 -11.38
CA LEU A 208 -3.93 14.41 -11.36
C LEU A 208 -2.80 15.00 -12.21
N ARG A 209 -3.10 15.52 -13.40
CA ARG A 209 -2.11 16.18 -14.28
C ARG A 209 -1.52 17.43 -13.62
N GLN A 210 -2.35 18.26 -12.99
CA GLN A 210 -1.89 19.47 -12.29
C GLN A 210 -0.96 19.14 -11.12
N ARG A 211 -1.16 18.01 -10.43
CA ARG A 211 -0.32 17.57 -9.30
C ARG A 211 0.87 16.70 -9.72
N ARG A 212 0.97 16.31 -11.00
CA ARG A 212 1.96 15.33 -11.48
C ARG A 212 3.40 15.71 -11.16
N SER A 213 3.79 16.97 -11.40
CA SER A 213 5.16 17.44 -11.13
C SER A 213 5.49 17.38 -9.65
N HIS A 214 4.57 17.86 -8.80
CA HIS A 214 4.70 17.83 -7.35
C HIS A 214 4.81 16.39 -6.82
N LEU A 215 3.93 15.49 -7.26
CA LEU A 215 3.98 14.08 -6.88
C LEU A 215 5.29 13.41 -7.29
N LYS A 216 5.77 13.66 -8.50
CA LYS A 216 7.07 13.15 -8.95
C LYS A 216 8.22 13.67 -8.09
N ALA A 217 8.18 14.93 -7.65
CA ALA A 217 9.18 15.49 -6.76
C ALA A 217 9.13 14.85 -5.36
N LEU A 218 7.93 14.57 -4.83
CA LEU A 218 7.76 13.88 -3.55
C LEU A 218 8.23 12.41 -3.59
N LEU A 219 8.06 11.75 -4.73
CA LEU A 219 8.41 10.34 -4.91
C LEU A 219 9.88 10.11 -5.28
N ALA A 220 10.59 11.16 -5.72
CA ALA A 220 11.99 11.06 -6.08
C ALA A 220 12.83 10.50 -4.91
N PRO A 221 13.79 9.60 -5.17
CA PRO A 221 14.29 9.20 -6.49
C PRO A 221 13.47 8.11 -7.19
N ALA A 222 12.44 7.55 -6.57
CA ALA A 222 11.56 6.58 -7.22
C ALA A 222 10.84 7.24 -8.41
N CYS A 223 10.87 6.57 -9.57
CA CYS A 223 10.52 7.20 -10.84
C CYS A 223 9.75 6.30 -11.80
N THR A 224 9.35 5.10 -11.38
CA THR A 224 8.56 4.20 -12.23
C THR A 224 7.11 4.66 -12.34
N VAL A 225 6.42 4.15 -13.36
CA VAL A 225 4.97 4.38 -13.51
C VAL A 225 4.19 3.82 -12.31
N MET A 226 4.62 2.68 -11.76
CA MET A 226 3.98 2.06 -10.61
C MET A 226 4.18 2.89 -9.33
N ASP A 227 5.38 3.43 -9.10
CA ASP A 227 5.65 4.35 -7.97
C ASP A 227 4.72 5.56 -8.04
N PHE A 228 4.55 6.13 -9.24
CA PHE A 228 3.62 7.24 -9.44
C PHE A 228 2.18 6.86 -9.16
N ASN A 229 1.72 5.69 -9.62
CA ASN A 229 0.33 5.25 -9.43
C ASN A 229 0.02 4.99 -7.95
N ILE A 230 0.91 4.28 -7.24
CA ILE A 230 0.78 4.02 -5.80
C ILE A 230 0.87 5.33 -5.03
N GLY A 231 1.90 6.15 -5.31
CA GLY A 231 2.11 7.43 -4.66
C GLY A 231 0.95 8.41 -4.85
N ALA A 232 0.36 8.45 -6.05
CA ALA A 232 -0.83 9.25 -6.31
C ALA A 232 -2.02 8.77 -5.47
N ALA A 233 -2.31 7.46 -5.46
CA ALA A 233 -3.40 6.91 -4.65
C ALA A 233 -3.23 7.23 -3.16
N LEU A 234 -2.01 7.06 -2.63
CA LEU A 234 -1.68 7.41 -1.24
C LEU A 234 -1.85 8.91 -0.97
N TRP A 235 -1.32 9.78 -1.83
CA TRP A 235 -1.36 11.23 -1.63
C TRP A 235 -2.79 11.79 -1.69
N PHE A 236 -3.59 11.35 -2.66
CA PHE A 236 -5.00 11.75 -2.75
C PHE A 236 -5.83 11.15 -1.60
N GLY A 237 -5.58 9.89 -1.24
CA GLY A 237 -6.23 9.23 -0.11
C GLY A 237 -5.93 9.90 1.23
N ALA A 238 -4.67 10.29 1.48
CA ALA A 238 -4.25 10.94 2.72
C ALA A 238 -4.94 12.29 2.98
N ARG A 239 -5.47 12.94 1.94
CA ARG A 239 -6.29 14.15 2.11
C ARG A 239 -7.64 13.87 2.76
N ALA A 240 -8.15 12.65 2.63
CA ALA A 240 -9.48 12.22 3.08
C ALA A 240 -10.63 13.16 2.63
N ARG A 241 -10.49 13.82 1.48
CA ARG A 241 -11.50 14.72 0.91
C ARG A 241 -12.26 14.01 -0.20
N GLY A 242 -13.54 13.74 0.04
CA GLY A 242 -14.37 13.00 -0.89
C GLY A 242 -15.85 13.03 -0.53
N ARG A 243 -16.65 12.30 -1.29
CA ARG A 243 -18.09 12.14 -1.03
C ARG A 243 -18.31 11.02 -0.01
N LEU A 244 -19.02 11.30 1.07
CA LEU A 244 -19.44 10.28 2.02
C LEU A 244 -20.60 9.46 1.43
N VAL A 245 -20.51 8.13 1.52
CA VAL A 245 -21.60 7.22 1.14
C VAL A 245 -22.43 6.88 2.38
N LEU A 246 -23.66 7.42 2.40
CA LEU A 246 -24.60 7.20 3.50
C LEU A 246 -25.44 5.93 3.30
N THR A 247 -25.78 5.57 2.07
CA THR A 247 -26.69 4.46 1.74
C THR A 247 -25.94 3.18 1.35
N SER A 248 -26.44 2.03 1.79
CA SER A 248 -25.90 0.70 1.46
C SER A 248 -26.66 0.06 0.29
N GLY A 249 -25.92 -0.38 -0.72
CA GLY A 249 -26.37 -1.38 -1.69
C GLY A 249 -25.21 -2.35 -1.92
N GLN A 250 -25.51 -3.66 -1.98
CA GLN A 250 -24.53 -4.65 -2.40
C GLN A 250 -24.31 -4.52 -3.91
N VAL A 251 -23.06 -4.54 -4.34
CA VAL A 251 -22.69 -4.54 -5.76
C VAL A 251 -22.52 -5.99 -6.20
N GLU A 252 -22.99 -6.35 -7.40
CA GLU A 252 -22.80 -7.70 -7.93
C GLU A 252 -21.32 -8.11 -7.93
N SER A 253 -21.02 -9.26 -7.32
CA SER A 253 -19.65 -9.75 -7.17
C SER A 253 -18.94 -9.97 -8.50
N SER A 254 -19.69 -10.29 -9.57
CA SER A 254 -19.22 -10.48 -10.95
C SER A 254 -18.47 -9.26 -11.51
N VAL A 255 -18.68 -8.07 -10.94
CA VAL A 255 -18.08 -6.80 -11.38
C VAL A 255 -16.86 -6.41 -10.52
N CYS A 256 -16.55 -7.20 -9.48
CA CYS A 256 -15.42 -6.96 -8.58
C CYS A 256 -14.16 -7.72 -9.03
N ARG A 257 -12.97 -7.31 -8.55
CA ARG A 257 -11.69 -7.96 -8.89
C ARG A 257 -11.61 -9.44 -8.50
N TYR A 258 -12.52 -9.91 -7.65
CA TYR A 258 -12.58 -11.28 -7.16
C TYR A 258 -13.46 -12.21 -7.99
N ALA A 259 -14.17 -11.69 -9.00
CA ALA A 259 -14.87 -12.52 -9.98
C ALA A 259 -13.93 -12.89 -11.12
N ASP A 260 -13.12 -13.92 -10.90
CA ASP A 260 -13.16 -15.16 -11.69
C ASP A 260 -11.85 -15.95 -11.59
N SER A 261 -11.97 -17.18 -11.09
CA SER A 261 -11.57 -18.34 -11.86
C SER A 261 -12.42 -19.51 -11.39
N GLN A 262 -13.53 -19.75 -12.10
CA GLN A 262 -14.26 -21.00 -11.98
C GLN A 262 -13.27 -22.16 -12.05
N HIS A 263 -13.44 -23.11 -11.12
CA HIS A 263 -12.82 -24.41 -11.21
C HIS A 263 -12.92 -24.96 -12.64
N GLY A 264 -11.78 -25.40 -13.17
CA GLY A 264 -11.71 -26.06 -14.45
C GLY A 264 -12.58 -27.32 -14.48
N SER A 265 -13.78 -27.19 -15.01
CA SER A 265 -14.55 -28.29 -15.57
C SER A 265 -14.98 -27.89 -16.98
N THR A 266 -14.04 -27.98 -17.92
CA THR A 266 -14.37 -28.01 -19.35
C THR A 266 -15.34 -29.16 -19.62
N PRO A 267 -16.53 -28.92 -20.20
CA PRO A 267 -17.36 -30.01 -20.69
C PRO A 267 -16.63 -30.67 -21.87
N ARG A 268 -16.40 -31.98 -21.75
CA ARG A 268 -15.88 -32.82 -22.84
C ARG A 268 -16.76 -32.61 -24.09
N ARG A 269 -16.19 -32.06 -25.16
CA ARG A 269 -16.78 -32.17 -26.50
C ARG A 269 -16.78 -33.64 -26.93
N PRO A 270 -17.87 -34.17 -27.50
CA PRO A 270 -17.88 -35.51 -28.05
C PRO A 270 -16.93 -35.59 -29.26
N ARG A 271 -16.04 -36.59 -29.24
CA ARG A 271 -15.19 -36.96 -30.37
C ARG A 271 -16.06 -37.56 -31.48
N THR A 272 -16.15 -36.89 -32.63
CA THR A 272 -16.56 -37.52 -33.88
C THR A 272 -15.34 -38.17 -34.55
N PRO A 273 -15.48 -39.38 -35.14
CA PRO A 273 -14.35 -40.09 -35.71
C PRO A 273 -13.96 -39.57 -37.10
N SER A 274 -12.65 -39.54 -37.32
CA SER A 274 -11.97 -39.23 -38.57
C SER A 274 -12.37 -40.20 -39.69
N ALA A 275 -12.69 -39.65 -40.86
CA ALA A 275 -12.69 -40.35 -42.13
C ALA A 275 -11.81 -39.59 -43.13
N ALA A 276 -11.07 -40.36 -43.91
CA ALA A 276 -9.88 -39.99 -44.65
C ALA A 276 -10.11 -39.54 -46.10
N ARG A 277 -9.01 -39.04 -46.71
CA ARG A 277 -8.73 -38.81 -48.15
C ARG A 277 -9.33 -37.50 -48.69
N GLY A 278 -8.66 -36.70 -49.52
CA GLY A 278 -7.42 -36.77 -50.32
C GLY A 278 -7.29 -35.43 -51.10
N PRO A 279 -6.26 -35.23 -51.94
CA PRO A 279 -5.61 -33.92 -52.11
C PRO A 279 -6.04 -33.12 -53.36
N SER A 280 -6.00 -31.78 -53.30
CA SER A 280 -5.82 -30.93 -54.49
C SER A 280 -5.37 -29.49 -54.15
N THR A 281 -4.10 -29.21 -54.46
CA THR A 281 -3.48 -28.04 -55.14
C THR A 281 -3.83 -26.58 -54.74
N PRO A 282 -2.86 -25.64 -54.80
CA PRO A 282 -2.98 -24.31 -54.21
C PRO A 282 -3.37 -23.23 -55.25
N GLU A 283 -4.20 -22.28 -54.85
CA GLU A 283 -4.39 -21.03 -55.60
C GLU A 283 -4.12 -19.82 -54.70
N ARG A 284 -3.17 -19.00 -55.17
CA ARG A 284 -2.89 -17.64 -54.68
C ARG A 284 -4.08 -16.75 -55.00
N LEU A 285 -4.34 -15.74 -54.18
CA LEU A 285 -4.68 -14.39 -54.64
C LEU A 285 -4.53 -13.38 -53.50
N ARG A 286 -3.53 -12.51 -53.69
CA ARG A 286 -3.35 -11.10 -53.26
C ARG A 286 -3.56 -10.71 -51.81
#